data_AF-A0A9E2KV43-F1
#
_entry.id   AF-A0A9E2KV43-F1
#
_cell.length_a   1.000
_cell.length_b   1.000
_cell.length_c   1.000
_cell.angle_alpha   90.00
_cell.angle_beta   90.00
_cell.angle_gamma   90.00
#
_symmetry.space_group_name_H-M   'P 1'
#
loop_
_entity.id
_entity.type
_entity.pdbx_description
1 polymer ?
#
loop_
_entity_poly.entity_id
_entity_poly.type
_entity_poly.pdbx_seq_one_letter_code
_entity_poly.pdbx_strand_id
1 'polypeptide(L)' 'MNIENLVNRSRDDFAYTIVDVSDLTAEQADQVVQKLTAVPAVGRVRLITKE' A
#
# COMPACT_ATOMS: atom_id res chain seq x y z
N MET A 1 11.50 -7.54 -0.79
CA MET A 1 10.05 -7.27 -0.73
C MET A 1 9.30 -8.33 -1.52
N ASN A 2 8.54 -9.16 -0.82
CA ASN A 2 7.52 -10.02 -1.39
C ASN A 2 6.13 -9.52 -0.96
N ILE A 3 5.13 -9.76 -1.80
CA ILE A 3 3.72 -9.54 -1.44
C ILE A 3 3.20 -10.86 -0.89
N GLU A 4 2.90 -10.90 0.40
CA GLU A 4 2.38 -12.09 1.08
C GLU A 4 0.87 -12.24 0.85
N ASN A 5 0.18 -11.11 0.82
CA ASN A 5 -1.26 -11.07 0.64
C ASN A 5 -1.69 -9.75 0.00
N LEU A 6 -2.75 -9.82 -0.81
CA LEU A 6 -3.36 -8.66 -1.45
C LEU A 6 -4.87 -8.82 -1.46
N VAL A 7 -5.56 -7.86 -0.88
CA VAL A 7 -7.01 -7.76 -0.91
C VAL A 7 -7.38 -6.46 -1.61
N ASN A 8 -8.22 -6.56 -2.63
CA ASN A 8 -8.85 -5.41 -3.25
C ASN A 8 -10.37 -5.50 -3.06
N ARG A 9 -10.99 -4.41 -2.63
CA ARG A 9 -12.45 -4.27 -2.57
C ARG A 9 -12.87 -2.92 -3.10
N SER A 10 -13.82 -2.93 -4.02
CA SER A 10 -14.53 -1.73 -4.46
C SER A 10 -15.80 -1.52 -3.63
N ARG A 11 -16.13 -0.24 -3.41
CA ARG A 11 -17.40 0.21 -2.88
C ARG A 11 -17.73 1.57 -3.50
N ASP A 12 -18.88 1.62 -4.17
CA ASP A 12 -19.34 2.81 -4.90
C ASP A 12 -18.23 3.31 -5.84
N ASP A 13 -17.82 4.57 -5.70
CA ASP A 13 -16.79 5.20 -6.55
C ASP A 13 -15.34 4.98 -6.07
N PHE A 14 -15.12 4.16 -5.04
CA PHE A 14 -13.81 3.98 -4.43
C PHE A 14 -13.39 2.50 -4.41
N ALA A 15 -12.07 2.28 -4.48
CA ALA A 15 -11.47 0.97 -4.24
C ALA A 15 -10.42 1.06 -3.12
N TYR A 16 -10.42 0.07 -2.25
CA TYR A 16 -9.46 -0.10 -1.18
C TYR A 16 -8.62 -1.34 -1.48
N THR A 17 -7.30 -1.13 -1.55
CA THR A 17 -6.33 -2.22 -1.66
C THR A 17 -5.52 -2.28 -0.37
N ILE A 18 -5.50 -3.45 0.26
CA ILE A 18 -4.58 -3.78 1.36
C ILE A 18 -3.54 -4.73 0.79
N VAL A 19 -2.26 -4.38 0.98
CA VAL A 19 -1.13 -5.18 0.53
C VAL A 19 -0.25 -5.46 1.74
N ASP A 20 -0.14 -6.73 2.09
CA ASP A 20 0.77 -7.19 3.14
C ASP A 20 2.10 -7.56 2.48
N VAL A 21 3.19 -6.95 2.94
CA VAL A 21 4.53 -7.15 2.39
C VAL A 21 5.51 -7.60 3.46
N SER A 22 6.43 -8.48 3.08
CA SER A 22 7.53 -8.97 3.91
C SER A 22 8.87 -8.39 3.45
N ASP A 23 9.87 -8.44 4.34
CA ASP A 23 11.25 -8.03 4.09
C ASP A 23 11.36 -6.59 3.55
N LEU A 24 10.74 -5.66 4.26
CA LEU A 24 10.78 -4.23 3.97
C LEU A 24 11.69 -3.50 4.96
N THR A 25 12.72 -2.83 4.48
CA THR A 25 13.43 -1.84 5.29
C THR A 25 12.58 -0.58 5.44
N ALA A 26 12.87 0.25 6.45
CA ALA A 26 12.17 1.53 6.64
C ALA A 26 12.27 2.43 5.38
N GLU A 27 13.46 2.50 4.77
CA GLU A 27 13.66 3.27 3.54
C GLU A 27 12.86 2.72 2.35
N GLN A 28 12.76 1.39 2.23
CA GLN A 28 11.93 0.77 1.20
C GLN A 28 10.44 1.03 1.44
N ALA A 29 10.00 1.08 2.69
CA ALA A 29 8.63 1.44 3.05
C ALA A 29 8.28 2.86 2.57
N ASP A 30 9.15 3.82 2.85
CA ASP A 30 8.98 5.21 2.43
C ASP A 30 8.94 5.33 0.90
N GLN A 31 9.86 4.65 0.20
CA GLN A 31 9.89 4.64 -1.26
C GLN A 31 8.59 4.05 -1.87
N VAL A 32 8.05 2.97 -1.29
CA VAL A 32 6.80 2.37 -1.75
C VAL A 32 5.63 3.34 -1.53
N VAL A 33 5.53 3.95 -0.35
CA VAL A 33 4.48 4.94 -0.05
C VAL A 33 4.54 6.12 -1.02
N GLN A 34 5.74 6.65 -1.29
CA GLN A 34 5.93 7.74 -2.24
C GLN A 34 5.50 7.34 -3.66
N LYS A 35 5.92 6.17 -4.15
CA LYS A 35 5.56 5.68 -5.49
C LYS A 35 4.05 5.46 -5.64
N LEU A 36 3.40 4.90 -4.63
CA LEU A 36 1.94 4.70 -4.66
C LEU A 36 1.18 6.02 -4.60
N THR A 37 1.66 6.98 -3.80
CA THR A 37 1.06 8.32 -3.68
C THR A 37 1.18 9.11 -4.99
N ALA A 38 2.23 8.87 -5.79
CA ALA A 38 2.42 9.52 -7.08
C ALA A 38 1.48 8.99 -8.19
N VAL A 39 0.74 7.90 -7.96
CA VAL A 39 -0.22 7.36 -8.95
C VAL A 39 -1.49 8.24 -8.94
N PRO A 40 -1.88 8.88 -10.05
CA PRO A 40 -3.01 9.82 -10.06
C PRO A 40 -4.35 9.24 -9.59
N ALA A 41 -4.56 7.94 -9.77
CA ALA A 41 -5.78 7.24 -9.36
C ALA A 41 -5.79 6.85 -7.87
N VAL A 42 -4.66 6.96 -7.16
CA VAL A 42 -4.54 6.61 -5.74
C VAL A 42 -4.81 7.85 -4.90
N GLY A 43 -6.00 7.90 -4.28
CA GLY A 43 -6.37 9.07 -3.46
C GLY A 43 -5.70 9.12 -2.09
N ARG A 44 -5.30 7.98 -1.52
CA ARG A 44 -4.69 7.91 -0.17
C ARG A 44 -3.87 6.63 0.00
N VAL A 45 -2.69 6.78 0.61
CA VAL A 45 -1.82 5.68 1.03
C VAL A 45 -1.59 5.78 2.54
N ARG A 46 -1.54 4.65 3.23
CA ARG A 46 -1.14 4.56 4.64
C ARG A 46 -0.25 3.34 4.83
N LEU A 47 0.86 3.52 5.54
CA LEU A 47 1.65 2.42 6.06
C LEU A 47 0.99 1.93 7.35
N ILE A 48 0.72 0.64 7.45
CA ILE A 48 0.18 0.00 8.66
C ILE A 48 1.29 -0.86 9.23
N THR A 49 1.76 -0.52 10.43
CA THR A 49 2.76 -1.29 11.17
C THR A 49 2.09 -1.98 12.35
N LYS A 50 2.47 -3.23 12.63
CA LYS A 50 2.16 -3.84 13.92
C LYS A 50 3.05 -3.17 14.97
N GLU A 51 2.45 -2.70 16.06
CA GLU A 51 3.20 -2.32 17.28
C GLU A 51 3.96 -3.53 17.85
#